data_AF-A0A1G3LB14-F1
#
_entry.id   AF-A0A1G3LB14-F1
#
_cell.length_a   1.000
_cell.length_b   1.000
_cell.length_c   1.000
_cell.angle_alpha   90.00
_cell.angle_beta   90.00
_cell.angle_gamma   90.00
#
_symmetry.space_group_name_H-M   'P 1'
#
loop_
_entity.id
_entity.type
_entity.pdbx_description
1 polymer ?
#
loop_
_entity_poly.entity_id
_entity_poly.type
_entity_poly.pdbx_seq_one_letter_code
_entity_poly.pdbx_strand_id
1 'polypeptide(L)'
;MKKETEQVFDWEIAKITGEVDKRNYYDCDIKEIEDATISSTGFMNSKFLGNIKHTNFKNTPIIDCDLSITEFIENHFENVTITNCNTTGTKFIKCTGTILFADCTEIPLDQETDDFLVLESE
;
A
#
# COMPACT_ATOMS: atom_id res chain seq x y z
N MET A 1 24.47 5.58 12.70
CA MET A 1 23.55 6.65 12.25
C MET A 1 22.30 5.99 11.71
N LYS A 2 21.14 6.12 12.38
CA LYS A 2 19.85 5.82 11.73
C LYS A 2 19.66 6.92 10.69
N LYS A 3 19.54 6.57 9.40
CA LYS A 3 19.05 7.55 8.41
C LYS A 3 17.64 7.91 8.85
N GLU A 4 17.38 9.19 9.06
CA GLU A 4 16.06 9.68 9.42
C GLU A 4 15.09 9.45 8.25
N THR A 5 13.87 9.07 8.57
CA THR A 5 12.79 8.92 7.61
C THR A 5 12.37 10.31 7.11
N GLU A 6 12.31 10.50 5.80
CA GLU A 6 11.88 11.75 5.18
C GLU A 6 10.36 11.87 5.23
N GLN A 7 9.83 13.03 5.64
CA GLN A 7 8.38 13.28 5.64
C GLN A 7 8.00 14.04 4.37
N VAL A 8 6.95 13.57 3.70
CA VAL A 8 6.40 14.17 2.49
C VAL A 8 4.98 14.64 2.78
N PHE A 9 4.75 15.93 2.57
CA PHE A 9 3.44 16.58 2.66
C PHE A 9 3.16 17.21 1.30
N ASP A 10 2.56 16.43 0.41
CA ASP A 10 2.16 16.88 -0.92
C ASP A 10 0.71 16.48 -1.14
N TRP A 11 -0.15 17.47 -1.36
CA TRP A 11 -1.58 17.25 -1.49
C TRP A 11 -1.91 16.34 -2.68
N GLU A 12 -1.06 16.28 -3.71
CA GLU A 12 -1.24 15.37 -4.85
C GLU A 12 0.09 14.80 -5.35
N ILE A 13 0.19 13.47 -5.30
CA ILE A 13 1.29 12.71 -5.91
C ILE A 13 0.77 12.05 -7.18
N ALA A 14 1.13 12.63 -8.33
CA ALA A 14 0.66 12.15 -9.63
C ALA A 14 1.14 10.72 -9.94
N LYS A 15 2.40 10.38 -9.61
CA LYS A 15 2.94 9.04 -9.82
C LYS A 15 4.16 8.77 -8.95
N ILE A 16 4.27 7.56 -8.42
CA ILE A 16 5.48 7.05 -7.77
C ILE A 16 6.07 5.93 -8.65
N THR A 17 7.36 6.04 -8.98
CA THR A 17 8.12 5.05 -9.77
C THR A 17 9.53 4.87 -9.21
N GLY A 18 10.17 3.73 -9.50
CA GLY A 18 11.55 3.48 -9.11
C GLY A 18 11.71 3.20 -7.61
N GLU A 19 12.91 3.44 -7.06
CA GLU A 19 13.21 3.15 -5.66
C GLU A 19 12.78 4.29 -4.73
N VAL A 20 11.95 3.98 -3.74
CA VAL A 20 11.60 4.86 -2.63
C VAL A 20 11.90 4.12 -1.32
N ASP A 21 12.83 4.63 -0.53
CA ASP A 21 13.20 4.06 0.77
C ASP A 21 13.13 5.12 1.87
N LYS A 22 12.59 4.73 3.04
CA LYS A 22 12.53 5.57 4.24
C LYS A 22 11.82 6.91 4.03
N ARG A 23 10.63 6.90 3.42
CA ARG A 23 9.75 8.08 3.33
C ARG A 23 8.42 7.85 4.01
N ASN A 24 7.82 8.86 4.60
CA ASN A 24 6.43 8.80 5.05
C ASN A 24 5.62 9.89 4.35
N TYR A 25 4.60 9.47 3.60
CA TYR A 25 3.65 10.36 2.93
C TYR A 25 2.46 10.61 3.86
N TYR A 26 2.11 11.88 4.04
CA TYR A 26 0.98 12.32 4.87
C TYR A 26 0.05 13.20 4.06
N ASP A 27 -1.26 12.97 4.18
CA ASP A 27 -2.30 13.81 3.58
C ASP A 27 -2.19 13.94 2.05
N CYS A 28 -1.79 12.84 1.38
CA CYS A 28 -1.52 12.81 -0.05
C CYS A 28 -2.67 12.16 -0.85
N ASP A 29 -3.03 12.74 -1.99
CA ASP A 29 -3.79 12.05 -3.04
C ASP A 29 -2.82 11.37 -4.02
N ILE A 30 -2.63 10.06 -3.89
CA ILE A 30 -1.73 9.25 -4.72
C ILE A 30 -2.52 8.70 -5.90
N LYS A 31 -2.21 9.17 -7.12
CA LYS A 31 -2.94 8.74 -8.32
C LYS A 31 -2.44 7.41 -8.87
N GLU A 32 -1.14 7.14 -8.78
CA GLU A 32 -0.53 5.97 -9.43
C GLU A 32 0.77 5.55 -8.75
N ILE A 33 1.01 4.25 -8.63
CA ILE A 33 2.31 3.66 -8.29
C ILE A 33 2.58 2.54 -9.29
N GLU A 34 3.66 2.63 -10.03
CA GLU A 34 4.00 1.66 -11.08
C GLU A 34 5.51 1.44 -11.16
N ASP A 35 5.92 0.20 -11.43
CA ASP A 35 7.33 -0.20 -11.61
C ASP A 35 8.23 0.36 -10.49
N ALA A 36 7.80 0.19 -9.25
CA ALA A 36 8.43 0.77 -8.08
C ALA A 36 8.91 -0.29 -7.07
N THR A 37 9.89 0.09 -6.25
CA THR A 37 10.25 -0.62 -5.03
C THR A 37 10.10 0.33 -3.87
N ILE A 38 9.13 0.05 -3.01
CA ILE A 38 8.76 0.85 -1.85
C ILE A 38 9.23 0.11 -0.60
N SER A 39 10.24 0.65 0.07
CA SER A 39 10.87 0.01 1.23
C SER A 39 10.86 0.93 2.43
N SER A 40 10.54 0.41 3.62
CA SER A 40 10.55 1.18 4.88
C SER A 40 9.79 2.51 4.78
N THR A 41 8.75 2.55 3.96
CA THR A 41 8.05 3.78 3.55
C THR A 41 6.60 3.68 4.00
N GLY A 42 6.09 4.72 4.65
CA GLY A 42 4.72 4.77 5.17
C GLY A 42 3.80 5.65 4.35
N PHE A 43 2.51 5.30 4.35
CA PHE A 43 1.43 6.14 3.84
C PHE A 43 0.42 6.35 4.95
N MET A 44 0.14 7.61 5.28
CA MET A 44 -0.73 7.98 6.39
C MET A 44 -1.76 9.01 5.95
N ASN A 45 -3.03 8.81 6.34
CA ASN A 45 -4.14 9.71 6.04
C ASN A 45 -4.21 10.13 4.55
N SER A 46 -3.89 9.19 3.66
CA SER A 46 -3.73 9.44 2.23
C SER A 46 -4.80 8.71 1.42
N LYS A 47 -5.05 9.15 0.19
CA LYS A 47 -6.02 8.51 -0.71
C LYS A 47 -5.32 7.90 -1.91
N PHE A 48 -5.69 6.68 -2.25
CA PHE A 48 -5.22 5.98 -3.44
C PHE A 48 -6.34 6.04 -4.48
N LEU A 49 -6.09 6.79 -5.55
CA LEU A 49 -7.11 7.16 -6.53
C LEU A 49 -6.99 6.39 -7.85
N GLY A 50 -5.99 5.53 -7.99
CA GLY A 50 -5.77 4.73 -9.18
C GLY A 50 -5.05 3.43 -8.89
N ASN A 51 -4.76 2.69 -9.96
CA ASN A 51 -4.23 1.34 -9.85
C ASN A 51 -2.75 1.37 -9.45
N ILE A 52 -2.38 0.38 -8.65
CA ILE A 52 -0.99 0.12 -8.26
C ILE A 52 -0.53 -1.12 -9.02
N LYS A 53 0.62 -1.03 -9.70
CA LYS A 53 1.08 -2.08 -10.61
C LYS A 53 2.55 -2.39 -10.44
N HIS A 54 2.94 -3.66 -10.63
CA HIS A 54 4.33 -4.12 -10.72
C HIS A 54 5.26 -3.54 -9.62
N THR A 55 4.73 -3.39 -8.41
CA THR A 55 5.41 -2.73 -7.30
C THR A 55 5.71 -3.72 -6.20
N ASN A 56 6.94 -3.65 -5.68
CA ASN A 56 7.36 -4.41 -4.51
C ASN A 56 7.25 -3.52 -3.26
N PHE A 57 6.40 -3.91 -2.32
CA PHE A 57 6.23 -3.25 -1.03
C PHE A 57 6.92 -4.06 0.07
N LYS A 58 7.82 -3.41 0.80
CA LYS A 58 8.57 -4.02 1.90
C LYS A 58 8.52 -3.13 3.14
N ASN A 59 8.10 -3.69 4.28
CA ASN A 59 8.02 -2.95 5.56
C ASN A 59 7.25 -1.63 5.39
N THR A 60 6.11 -1.67 4.72
CA THR A 60 5.35 -0.49 4.31
C THR A 60 4.03 -0.43 5.11
N PRO A 61 3.94 0.43 6.14
CA PRO A 61 2.68 0.66 6.82
C PRO A 61 1.77 1.59 6.00
N ILE A 62 0.52 1.19 5.82
CA ILE A 62 -0.54 2.00 5.21
C ILE A 62 -1.61 2.21 6.28
N ILE A 63 -1.80 3.44 6.74
CA ILE A 63 -2.56 3.76 7.96
C ILE A 63 -3.55 4.90 7.69
N ASP A 64 -4.79 4.75 8.12
CA ASP A 64 -5.84 5.78 7.98
C ASP A 64 -6.08 6.20 6.52
N CYS A 65 -5.80 5.32 5.56
CA CYS A 65 -5.88 5.64 4.13
C CYS A 65 -7.22 5.24 3.52
N ASP A 66 -7.59 5.92 2.43
CA ASP A 66 -8.65 5.48 1.54
C ASP A 66 -8.05 4.66 0.38
N LEU A 67 -8.29 3.35 0.41
CA LEU A 67 -7.93 2.38 -0.61
C LEU A 67 -9.16 1.91 -1.41
N SER A 68 -10.32 2.53 -1.21
CA SER A 68 -11.54 2.08 -1.87
C SER A 68 -11.35 2.04 -3.37
N ILE A 69 -11.92 1.01 -4.01
CA ILE A 69 -11.83 0.71 -5.44
C ILE A 69 -10.40 0.65 -6.03
N THR A 70 -9.36 0.63 -5.19
CA THR A 70 -7.97 0.51 -5.64
C THR A 70 -7.68 -0.92 -6.07
N GLU A 71 -7.05 -1.08 -7.24
CA GLU A 71 -6.59 -2.37 -7.74
C GLU A 71 -5.07 -2.46 -7.60
N PHE A 72 -4.62 -3.43 -6.81
CA PHE A 72 -3.22 -3.87 -6.75
C PHE A 72 -3.04 -5.00 -7.76
N ILE A 73 -2.15 -4.81 -8.74
CA ILE A 73 -1.99 -5.69 -9.88
C ILE A 73 -0.53 -6.12 -9.97
N GLU A 74 -0.30 -7.44 -9.89
CA GLU A 74 1.02 -8.04 -10.04
C GLU A 74 2.04 -7.42 -9.04
N ASN A 75 1.57 -7.18 -7.81
CA ASN A 75 2.36 -6.65 -6.71
C ASN A 75 2.97 -7.75 -5.83
N HIS A 76 4.08 -7.42 -5.16
CA HIS A 76 4.66 -8.25 -4.12
C HIS A 76 4.62 -7.51 -2.78
N PHE A 77 4.21 -8.21 -1.72
CA PHE A 77 4.07 -7.64 -0.38
C PHE A 77 4.88 -8.43 0.66
N GLU A 78 5.82 -7.76 1.32
CA GLU A 78 6.62 -8.31 2.41
C GLU A 78 6.50 -7.41 3.64
N ASN A 79 5.96 -7.92 4.74
CA ASN A 79 5.74 -7.16 5.99
C ASN A 79 4.95 -5.86 5.75
N VAL A 80 3.84 -5.96 5.02
CA VAL A 80 2.95 -4.83 4.77
C VAL A 80 1.76 -4.93 5.70
N THR A 81 1.42 -3.79 6.32
CA THR A 81 0.27 -3.68 7.23
C THR A 81 -0.66 -2.60 6.71
N ILE A 82 -1.95 -2.94 6.61
CA ILE A 82 -3.01 -2.00 6.23
C ILE A 82 -3.91 -1.85 7.45
N THR A 83 -3.94 -0.66 8.05
CA THR A 83 -4.59 -0.41 9.34
C THR A 83 -5.56 0.76 9.26
N ASN A 84 -6.78 0.59 9.79
CA ASN A 84 -7.82 1.61 9.83
C ASN A 84 -8.09 2.25 8.45
N CYS A 85 -8.03 1.44 7.39
CA CYS A 85 -8.22 1.91 6.02
C CYS A 85 -9.62 1.61 5.50
N ASN A 86 -10.11 2.47 4.61
CA ASN A 86 -11.26 2.14 3.78
C ASN A 86 -10.80 1.27 2.62
N THR A 87 -11.21 0.01 2.61
CA THR A 87 -10.81 -1.02 1.64
C THR A 87 -11.98 -1.47 0.76
N THR A 88 -13.10 -0.74 0.76
CA THR A 88 -14.30 -1.13 0.03
C THR A 88 -14.02 -1.25 -1.47
N GLY A 89 -14.20 -2.45 -2.01
CA GLY A 89 -13.97 -2.76 -3.42
C GLY A 89 -12.49 -2.80 -3.82
N THR A 90 -11.55 -2.76 -2.87
CA THR A 90 -10.13 -2.98 -3.15
C THR A 90 -9.93 -4.39 -3.69
N LYS A 91 -9.04 -4.56 -4.67
CA LYS A 91 -8.71 -5.87 -5.24
C LYS A 91 -7.21 -6.12 -5.26
N PHE A 92 -6.86 -7.39 -5.07
CA PHE A 92 -5.52 -7.91 -5.31
C PHE A 92 -5.61 -8.89 -6.48
N ILE A 93 -4.89 -8.59 -7.55
CA ILE A 93 -4.92 -9.33 -8.80
C ILE A 93 -3.52 -9.84 -9.06
N LYS A 94 -3.33 -11.16 -9.06
CA LYS A 94 -2.03 -11.82 -9.24
C LYS A 94 -0.94 -11.28 -8.30
N CYS A 95 -1.33 -10.94 -7.08
CA CYS A 95 -0.38 -10.46 -6.08
C CYS A 95 0.32 -11.65 -5.41
N THR A 96 1.41 -11.38 -4.69
CA THR A 96 2.13 -12.43 -3.93
C THR A 96 2.59 -11.88 -2.60
N GLY A 97 2.86 -12.77 -1.64
CA GLY A 97 3.40 -12.42 -0.33
C GLY A 97 2.33 -12.33 0.75
N THR A 98 2.49 -11.43 1.71
CA THR A 98 1.61 -11.37 2.88
C THR A 98 1.27 -9.93 3.26
N ILE A 99 -0.02 -9.69 3.48
CA ILE A 99 -0.53 -8.44 4.05
C ILE A 99 -1.31 -8.76 5.32
N LEU A 100 -1.05 -7.97 6.36
CA LEU A 100 -1.85 -7.95 7.57
C LEU A 100 -2.83 -6.78 7.54
N PHE A 101 -4.12 -7.08 7.68
CA PHE A 101 -5.18 -6.09 7.82
C PHE A 101 -5.59 -5.96 9.28
N ALA A 102 -5.83 -4.72 9.71
CA ALA A 102 -6.34 -4.39 11.04
C ALA A 102 -7.35 -3.25 10.92
N ASP A 103 -8.49 -3.35 11.62
CA ASP A 103 -9.48 -2.27 11.72
C ASP A 103 -9.96 -1.70 10.37
N CYS A 104 -9.93 -2.48 9.28
CA CYS A 104 -10.32 -2.03 7.94
C CYS A 104 -11.84 -2.18 7.72
N THR A 105 -12.38 -1.42 6.77
CA THR A 105 -13.83 -1.45 6.49
C THR A 105 -14.31 -2.82 5.99
N GLU A 106 -13.49 -3.48 5.17
CA GLU A 106 -13.64 -4.87 4.78
C GLU A 106 -12.27 -5.50 4.56
N ILE A 107 -12.17 -6.83 4.59
CA ILE A 107 -10.92 -7.51 4.25
C ILE A 107 -11.05 -8.03 2.82
N PRO A 108 -10.27 -7.50 1.86
CA PRO A 108 -10.35 -7.94 0.49
C PRO A 108 -9.94 -9.41 0.39
N LEU A 109 -10.78 -10.23 -0.25
CA LEU A 109 -10.45 -11.60 -0.58
C LEU A 109 -9.57 -11.62 -1.83
N ASP A 110 -8.47 -12.37 -1.79
CA ASP A 110 -7.69 -12.65 -2.99
C ASP A 110 -8.58 -13.29 -4.06
N GLN A 111 -8.37 -12.90 -5.31
CA GLN A 111 -9.15 -13.41 -6.43
C GLN A 111 -8.42 -14.52 -7.19
N GLU A 112 -7.08 -14.63 -7.15
CA GLU A 112 -6.37 -15.42 -8.18
C GLU A 112 -5.04 -16.10 -7.80
N THR A 113 -4.55 -16.14 -6.55
CA THR A 113 -3.21 -16.71 -6.24
C THR A 113 -3.07 -17.51 -4.95
N ASP A 114 -2.49 -18.71 -5.05
CA ASP A 114 -2.20 -19.58 -3.89
C ASP A 114 -1.10 -19.01 -2.95
N ASP A 115 -0.27 -18.09 -3.45
CA ASP A 115 0.92 -17.54 -2.75
C ASP A 115 0.67 -16.16 -2.10
N PHE A 116 -0.59 -15.70 -2.05
CA PHE A 116 -0.96 -14.43 -1.43
C PHE A 116 -1.80 -14.67 -0.17
N LEU A 117 -1.22 -14.34 0.98
CA LEU A 117 -1.86 -14.53 2.29
C LEU A 117 -2.39 -13.20 2.82
N VAL A 118 -3.70 -13.15 3.01
CA VAL A 118 -4.40 -12.07 3.69
C VAL A 118 -4.65 -12.50 5.13
N LEU A 119 -4.10 -11.77 6.09
CA LEU A 119 -4.25 -12.03 7.51
C LEU A 119 -5.10 -10.92 8.16
N GLU A 120 -5.97 -11.28 9.08
CA GLU A 120 -6.71 -10.36 9.95
C GLU A 120 -6.05 -10.37 11.34
N SER A 121 -5.81 -9.19 11.92
CA SER A 121 -5.40 -9.09 13.33
C SER A 121 -6.63 -9.17 14.25
N GLU A 122 -6.55 -9.99 15.30
CA GLU A 122 -7.54 -10.07 16.39
C GLU A 122 -7.68 -8.78 17.21
#